data_AF-A0A9P5XUH8-F1
#
_entry.id   AF-A0A9P5XUH8-F1
#
_cell.length_a   1.000
_cell.length_b   1.000
_cell.length_c   1.000
_cell.angle_alpha   90.00
_cell.angle_beta   90.00
_cell.angle_gamma   90.00
#
_symmetry.space_group_name_H-M   'P 1'
#
loop_
_entity.id
_entity.type
_entity.pdbx_description
1 polymer ?
#
loop_
_entity_poly.entity_id
_entity_poly.type
_entity_poly.pdbx_seq_one_letter_code
_entity_poly.pdbx_strand_id
1 'polypeptide(L)' 'TYCLRGIIYYGDNHFTARYITSGGQIWFHDGMITGQSMRYEGMLNSQLDLYTCQSKTAVSALYS' A
#
# COMPACT_ATOMS: atom_id res chain seq x y z
N THR A 1 9.35 8.90 17.17
CA THR A 1 9.83 8.03 16.08
C THR A 1 8.68 7.84 15.13
N TYR A 2 8.88 8.02 13.83
CA TYR A 2 7.81 7.88 12.83
C TYR A 2 7.80 6.47 12.26
N CYS A 3 6.64 5.84 12.19
CA CYS A 3 6.46 4.52 11.59
C CYS A 3 5.60 4.61 10.33
N LEU A 4 6.06 4.04 9.22
CA LEU A 4 5.28 4.00 7.97
C LEU A 4 4.02 3.14 8.16
N ARG A 5 2.85 3.71 7.89
CA ARG A 5 1.54 3.08 8.07
C ARG A 5 0.75 2.89 6.79
N GLY A 6 1.11 3.63 5.75
CA GLY A 6 0.49 3.42 4.46
C GLY A 6 1.17 4.17 3.34
N ILE A 7 0.86 3.73 2.13
CA ILE A 7 1.36 4.30 0.89
C ILE A 7 0.17 4.42 -0.05
N ILE A 8 0.01 5.59 -0.66
CA ILE A 8 -0.98 5.83 -1.71
C ILE A 8 -0.24 5.81 -3.04
N TYR A 9 -0.77 5.06 -4.00
CA TYR A 9 -0.26 4.94 -5.36
C TYR A 9 -1.24 5.58 -6.33
N TYR A 10 -0.72 6.14 -7.42
CA TYR A 10 -1.52 6.71 -8.50
C TYR A 10 -0.96 6.29 -9.86
N GLY A 11 -1.87 6.08 -10.80
CA GLY A 11 -1.62 5.74 -12.20
C GLY A 11 -2.94 5.41 -12.87
N ASP A 12 -3.05 5.59 -14.20
CA ASP A 12 -4.27 5.32 -14.96
C ASP A 12 -5.54 5.99 -14.39
N ASN A 13 -5.40 7.23 -13.89
CA ASN A 13 -6.49 7.98 -13.24
C ASN A 13 -7.18 7.27 -12.06
N HIS A 14 -6.49 6.34 -11.40
CA HIS A 14 -7.04 5.55 -10.30
C HIS A 14 -6.06 5.44 -9.12
N PHE A 15 -6.56 5.71 -7.91
CA PHE A 15 -5.77 5.61 -6.69
C PHE A 15 -5.90 4.23 -6.06
N THR A 16 -4.78 3.68 -5.59
CA THR A 16 -4.75 2.46 -4.79
C THR A 16 -3.88 2.69 -3.56
N ALA A 17 -3.99 1.82 -2.57
CA ALA A 17 -3.26 1.99 -1.31
C ALA A 17 -2.69 0.67 -0.79
N ARG A 18 -1.61 0.79 -0.01
CA ARG A 18 -1.17 -0.25 0.92
C ARG A 18 -1.28 0.27 2.34
N TYR A 19 -1.85 -0.56 3.21
CA TYR A 19 -1.87 -0.35 4.65
C TYR A 19 -0.84 -1.27 5.33
N ILE A 20 -0.12 -0.73 6.31
CA ILE A 20 0.96 -1.42 7.03
C ILE A 20 0.58 -1.51 8.52
N THR A 21 0.36 -2.73 8.99
CA THR A 21 0.03 -2.99 10.40
C THR A 21 1.23 -2.74 11.32
N SER A 22 1.02 -2.66 12.64
CA SER A 22 2.12 -2.62 13.63
C SER A 22 3.02 -3.85 13.57
N GLY A 23 2.51 -5.00 13.14
CA GLY A 23 3.30 -6.20 12.89
C GLY A 23 4.06 -6.17 11.56
N GLY A 24 3.92 -5.11 10.76
CA GLY A 24 4.55 -4.99 9.45
C GLY A 24 3.84 -5.72 8.32
N GLN A 25 2.61 -6.21 8.52
CA GLN A 25 1.84 -6.84 7.45
C GLN A 25 1.35 -5.77 6.46
N ILE A 26 1.47 -6.06 5.16
CA ILE A 26 1.07 -5.20 4.06
C ILE A 26 -0.23 -5.70 3.46
N TRP A 27 -1.21 -4.81 3.39
CA TRP A 27 -2.54 -5.06 2.84
C TRP A 27 -2.82 -4.08 1.70
N PHE A 28 -3.09 -4.58 0.51
CA PHE A 28 -3.43 -3.79 -0.67
C PHE A 28 -4.93 -3.53 -0.77
N HIS A 29 -5.28 -2.31 -1.15
CA HIS A 29 -6.64 -1.84 -1.35
C HIS A 29 -6.74 -1.09 -2.68
N ASP A 30 -7.53 -1.64 -3.61
CA ASP A 30 -7.78 -1.02 -4.91
C ASP A 30 -9.00 -0.08 -4.85
N GLY A 31 -10.02 -0.43 -4.04
CA GLY A 31 -11.26 0.33 -3.91
C GLY A 31 -12.22 0.17 -5.10
N MET A 32 -11.73 -0.01 -6.33
CA MET A 32 -12.56 -0.27 -7.51
C MET A 32 -12.75 -1.77 -7.73
N ILE A 33 -11.65 -2.54 -7.76
CA ILE A 33 -11.69 -4.00 -7.99
C ILE A 33 -12.01 -4.76 -6.70
N THR A 34 -11.38 -4.37 -5.58
CA THR A 34 -11.51 -5.10 -4.31
C THR A 34 -12.74 -4.66 -3.49
N GLY A 35 -13.38 -3.55 -3.86
CA GLY A 35 -14.45 -2.94 -3.06
C GLY A 35 -13.96 -2.65 -1.64
N GLN A 36 -14.66 -3.21 -0.64
CA GLN A 36 -14.30 -3.08 0.78
C GLN A 36 -13.24 -4.09 1.26
N SER A 37 -12.87 -5.05 0.41
CA SER A 37 -11.90 -6.09 0.75
C SER A 37 -10.47 -5.60 0.55
N MET A 38 -9.57 -6.15 1.35
CA MET A 38 -8.13 -5.94 1.22
C MET A 38 -7.44 -7.27 0.87
N ARG A 39 -6.37 -7.19 0.09
CA ARG A 39 -5.56 -8.35 -0.26
C ARG A 39 -4.24 -8.31 0.49
N TYR A 40 -3.92 -9.38 1.21
CA TYR A 40 -2.60 -9.52 1.84
C TYR A 40 -1.51 -9.63 0.77
N GLU A 41 -0.45 -8.84 0.90
CA GLU A 41 0.68 -8.84 -0.06
C GLU A 41 2.02 -9.24 0.55
N GLY A 42 2.11 -9.34 1.88
CA GLY A 42 3.33 -9.82 2.55
C GLY A 42 3.70 -8.99 3.78
N MET A 43 4.99 -9.00 4.11
CA MET A 43 5.56 -8.32 5.27
C MET A 43 6.50 -7.19 4.82
N LEU A 44 6.62 -6.11 5.59
CA LEU A 44 7.49 -4.97 5.28
C LEU A 44 8.98 -5.33 5.22
N ASN A 45 9.38 -6.41 5.89
CA ASN A 45 10.74 -6.93 5.84
C ASN A 45 11.01 -7.84 4.62
N SER A 46 10.00 -8.09 3.79
CA SER A 46 10.19 -8.79 2.51
C SER A 46 10.78 -7.84 1.47
N GLN A 47 11.39 -8.38 0.41
CA GLN A 47 11.94 -7.61 -0.72
C GLN A 47 10.81 -7.04 -1.63
N LEU A 48 9.75 -6.49 -1.04
CA LEU A 48 8.65 -5.89 -1.77
C LEU A 48 9.04 -4.47 -2.21
N ASP A 49 8.81 -4.14 -3.47
CA ASP A 49 8.92 -2.77 -3.94
C ASP A 49 7.78 -1.92 -3.34
N LEU A 50 8.14 -0.85 -2.63
CA LEU A 50 7.22 0.11 -2.02
C LEU A 50 7.02 1.37 -2.88
N TYR A 51 7.85 1.58 -3.91
CA TYR A 51 7.73 2.71 -4.81
C TYR A 51 6.74 2.43 -5.93
N THR A 52 6.74 1.20 -6.48
CA THR A 52 5.75 0.77 -7.47
C THR A 52 4.82 -0.32 -6.92
N CYS A 53 3.54 -0.23 -7.28
CA CYS A 53 2.54 -1.24 -6.96
C CYS A 53 1.57 -1.36 -8.13
N GLN A 54 1.50 -2.55 -8.76
CA GLN A 54 0.59 -2.83 -9.88
C GLN A 54 0.63 -1.76 -10.98
N SER A 55 1.85 -1.42 -11.43
CA SER A 55 2.10 -0.39 -12.46
C SER A 55 1.75 1.06 -12.05
N LYS A 56 1.44 1.30 -10.78
CA LYS A 56 1.22 2.65 -10.21
C LYS A 56 2.39 3.07 -9.35
N THR A 57 2.59 4.38 -9.23
CA THR A 57 3.71 4.99 -8.49
C THR A 57 3.24 5.57 -7.17
N ALA A 58 4.04 5.44 -6.12
CA ALA A 58 3.78 6.04 -4.82
C ALA A 58 3.75 7.57 -4.93
N VAL A 59 2.69 8.19 -4.41
CA VAL A 59 2.48 9.65 -4.41
C VAL A 59 2.33 10.24 -3.02
N SER A 60 2.03 9.41 -2.01
CA SER A 60 1.94 9.85 -0.62
C SER A 60 2.30 8.71 0.33
N ALA A 61 2.91 9.08 1.46
CA ALA A 61 3.27 8.17 2.54
C ALA A 61 2.67 8.67 3.85
N LEU A 62 2.05 7.76 4.59
CA LEU A 62 1.37 8.02 5.86
C LEU A 62 2.24 7.51 7.01
N TYR A 63 2.53 8.37 7.99
CA TYR A 63 3.31 8.02 9.18
C TYR A 63 2.49 8.26 10.46
N SER A 64 2.69 7.39 11.45
CA SER A 64 2.23 7.57 12.84
C SER A 64 3.40 7.86 13.76
#